data_AF-A0A7W0ERT7-F1
#
_entry.id   AF-A0A7W0ERT7-F1
#
_cell.length_a   1.000
_cell.length_b   1.000
_cell.length_c   1.000
_cell.angle_alpha   90.00
_cell.angle_beta   90.00
_cell.angle_gamma   90.00
#
_symmetry.space_group_name_H-M   'P 1'
#
loop_
_entity.id
_entity.type
_entity.pdbx_description
1 polymer ?
#
loop_
_entity_poly.entity_id
_entity_poly.type
_entity_poly.pdbx_seq_one_letter_code
_entity_poly.pdbx_strand_id
1 'polypeptide(L)'
;GILLFSLAPLPLQLYPCKVFADEEPYFIGNRKCRLCHFEYFKERENDLHANAFECLGRMKNNPYCLKCHTTGYREPQGFVSENITPQLRGVQCEACHGPGSKHKDNPEDEHALPIGRKIDYQTVCIKCHDRNWTPEFNYKKYLDKIKHTIEPKKEKGTSP
;
A
#
# COMPACT_ATOMS: atom_id res chain seq x y z
N GLY A 1 -58.69 13.87 -40.24
CA GLY A 1 -58.28 12.52 -39.84
C GLY A 1 -56.99 12.63 -39.06
N ILE A 2 -56.97 12.18 -37.80
CA ILE A 2 -55.80 12.26 -36.92
C ILE A 2 -55.00 10.97 -37.13
N LEU A 3 -53.76 11.10 -37.63
CA LEU A 3 -52.81 10.00 -37.78
C LEU A 3 -52.23 9.65 -36.40
N LEU A 4 -52.66 8.53 -35.85
CA LEU A 4 -52.08 7.92 -34.65
C LEU A 4 -50.72 7.30 -35.01
N PHE A 5 -49.62 7.90 -34.52
CA PHE A 5 -48.31 7.26 -34.55
C PHE A 5 -48.22 6.24 -33.40
N SER A 6 -48.22 4.95 -33.76
CA SER A 6 -47.97 3.84 -32.83
C SER A 6 -46.50 3.86 -32.40
N LEU A 7 -46.24 4.16 -31.13
CA LEU A 7 -44.92 4.02 -30.51
C LEU A 7 -44.66 2.53 -30.25
N ALA A 8 -43.87 1.89 -31.10
CA ALA A 8 -43.34 0.57 -30.82
C ALA A 8 -42.23 0.68 -29.74
N PRO A 9 -42.26 -0.13 -28.67
CA PRO A 9 -41.22 -0.10 -27.65
C PRO A 9 -39.92 -0.69 -28.20
N LEU A 10 -38.81 0.07 -28.08
CA LEU A 10 -37.47 -0.44 -28.39
C LEU A 10 -37.12 -1.59 -27.43
N PRO A 11 -36.63 -2.73 -27.92
CA PRO A 11 -36.24 -3.84 -27.07
C PRO A 11 -35.06 -3.41 -26.19
N LEU A 12 -35.23 -3.60 -24.87
CA LEU A 12 -34.21 -3.39 -23.85
C LEU A 12 -33.12 -4.45 -24.03
N GLN A 13 -32.21 -4.22 -24.96
CA GLN A 13 -31.11 -5.14 -25.23
C GLN A 13 -30.07 -4.97 -24.12
N LEU A 14 -30.12 -5.86 -23.13
CA LEU A 14 -29.13 -5.99 -22.07
C LEU A 14 -27.77 -6.34 -22.72
N TYR A 15 -26.94 -5.33 -22.97
CA TYR A 15 -25.55 -5.56 -23.29
C TYR A 15 -24.86 -6.09 -22.03
N PRO A 16 -24.24 -7.29 -22.07
CA PRO A 16 -23.45 -7.75 -20.94
C PRO A 16 -22.31 -6.74 -20.72
N CYS A 17 -22.32 -6.09 -19.56
CA CYS A 17 -21.19 -5.33 -19.08
C CYS A 17 -20.05 -6.34 -18.87
N LYS A 18 -19.17 -6.47 -19.85
CA LYS A 18 -17.89 -7.17 -19.69
C LYS A 18 -17.07 -6.35 -18.68
N VAL A 19 -17.19 -6.71 -17.41
CA VAL A 19 -16.31 -6.24 -16.34
C VAL A 19 -14.96 -6.93 -16.56
N PHE A 20 -14.10 -6.33 -17.37
CA PHE A 20 -12.67 -6.58 -17.32
C PHE A 20 -12.06 -5.40 -16.59
N ALA A 21 -12.08 -5.45 -15.26
CA ALA A 21 -11.30 -4.55 -14.44
C ALA A 21 -10.10 -5.35 -13.93
N ASP A 22 -8.92 -5.05 -14.43
CA ASP A 22 -7.71 -5.30 -13.65
C ASP A 22 -7.88 -4.47 -12.38
N GLU A 23 -8.15 -5.12 -11.24
CA GLU A 23 -8.41 -4.41 -10.00
C GLU A 23 -7.24 -3.46 -9.67
N GLU A 24 -7.55 -2.21 -9.34
CA GLU A 24 -6.53 -1.24 -8.94
C GLU A 24 -5.76 -1.75 -7.72
N PRO A 25 -4.42 -1.63 -7.69
CA PRO A 25 -3.63 -2.03 -6.54
C PRO A 25 -4.14 -1.40 -5.25
N TYR A 26 -4.16 -2.17 -4.17
CA TYR A 26 -4.67 -1.74 -2.88
C TYR A 26 -3.75 -2.16 -1.73
N PHE A 27 -3.82 -1.39 -0.64
CA PHE A 27 -3.03 -1.62 0.55
C PHE A 27 -3.60 -2.79 1.34
N ILE A 28 -2.77 -3.80 1.59
CA ILE A 28 -3.20 -5.06 2.18
C ILE A 28 -2.96 -5.14 3.69
N GLY A 29 -2.13 -4.24 4.23
CA GLY A 29 -1.71 -4.18 5.63
C GLY A 29 -0.56 -5.15 5.95
N ASN A 30 0.29 -4.74 6.89
CA ASN A 30 1.54 -5.42 7.24
C ASN A 30 1.36 -6.89 7.69
N ARG A 31 0.21 -7.22 8.32
CA ARG A 31 -0.06 -8.59 8.77
C ARG A 31 -0.07 -9.61 7.63
N LYS A 32 -0.43 -9.22 6.41
CA LYS A 32 -0.39 -10.14 5.26
C LYS A 32 1.05 -10.33 4.75
N CYS A 33 1.87 -9.29 4.82
CA CYS A 33 3.30 -9.36 4.49
C CYS A 33 4.03 -10.39 5.38
N ARG A 34 3.68 -10.45 6.67
CA ARG A 34 4.22 -11.42 7.65
C ARG A 34 4.12 -12.88 7.20
N LEU A 35 3.08 -13.25 6.46
CA LEU A 35 2.82 -14.65 6.10
C LEU A 35 3.94 -15.25 5.22
N CYS A 36 4.55 -14.43 4.37
CA CYS A 36 5.66 -14.82 3.51
C CYS A 36 7.01 -14.27 3.98
N HIS A 37 7.02 -13.10 4.63
CA HIS A 37 8.23 -12.37 5.04
C HIS A 37 8.35 -12.29 6.57
N PHE A 38 8.26 -13.44 7.25
CA PHE A 38 8.17 -13.50 8.71
C PHE A 38 9.41 -12.93 9.44
N GLU A 39 10.62 -13.32 9.04
CA GLU A 39 11.85 -12.89 9.73
C GLU A 39 12.00 -11.36 9.71
N TYR A 40 11.79 -10.72 8.56
CA TYR A 40 11.83 -9.27 8.45
C TYR A 40 10.71 -8.59 9.23
N PHE A 41 9.50 -9.15 9.16
CA PHE A 41 8.38 -8.62 9.91
C PHE A 41 8.68 -8.56 11.41
N LYS A 42 9.26 -9.63 11.98
CA LYS A 42 9.62 -9.71 13.41
C LYS A 42 10.57 -8.60 13.83
N GLU A 43 11.51 -8.23 12.97
CA GLU A 43 12.45 -7.12 13.27
C GLU A 43 11.81 -5.74 13.13
N ARG A 44 10.80 -5.58 12.25
CA ARG A 44 10.21 -4.29 11.90
C ARG A 44 8.92 -3.97 12.68
N GLU A 45 8.21 -4.98 13.19
CA GLU A 45 6.93 -4.76 13.89
C GLU A 45 7.05 -3.89 15.15
N ASN A 46 8.24 -3.84 15.75
CA ASN A 46 8.53 -3.07 16.96
C ASN A 46 9.33 -1.79 16.70
N ASP A 47 9.57 -1.42 15.42
CA ASP A 47 10.31 -0.20 15.12
C ASP A 47 9.46 1.07 15.28
N LEU A 48 10.12 2.23 15.23
CA LEU A 48 9.47 3.53 15.38
C LEU A 48 8.50 3.86 14.23
N HIS A 49 8.70 3.29 13.03
CA HIS A 49 7.82 3.51 11.89
C HIS A 49 6.52 2.72 12.04
N ALA A 50 6.61 1.43 12.39
CA ALA A 50 5.46 0.58 12.66
C ALA A 50 4.56 1.17 13.77
N ASN A 51 5.18 1.81 14.78
CA ASN A 51 4.48 2.40 15.92
C ASN A 51 4.25 3.92 15.79
N ALA A 52 4.57 4.54 14.64
CA ALA A 52 4.53 6.00 14.47
C ALA A 52 3.16 6.60 14.82
N PHE A 53 2.06 5.90 14.49
CA PHE A 53 0.70 6.37 14.74
C PHE A 53 0.39 6.59 16.23
N GLU A 54 0.99 5.78 17.12
CA GLU A 54 0.70 5.88 18.55
C GLU A 54 1.25 7.16 19.18
N CYS A 55 2.34 7.70 18.63
CA CYS A 55 2.92 8.96 19.07
C CYS A 55 2.03 10.18 18.82
N LEU A 56 0.94 10.06 18.03
CA LEU A 56 0.08 11.19 17.69
C LEU A 56 -0.82 11.65 18.85
N GLY A 57 -1.19 10.77 19.78
CA GLY A 57 -2.12 11.11 20.86
C GLY A 57 -3.39 11.82 20.36
N ARG A 58 -3.59 13.08 20.77
CA ARG A 58 -4.75 13.91 20.36
C ARG A 58 -4.73 14.33 18.88
N MET A 59 -3.61 14.13 18.18
CA MET A 59 -3.42 14.52 16.78
C MET A 59 -3.78 13.42 15.78
N LYS A 60 -4.34 12.28 16.23
CA LYS A 60 -4.71 11.13 15.39
C LYS A 60 -5.70 11.45 14.26
N ASN A 61 -6.39 12.59 14.29
CA ASN A 61 -7.28 13.05 13.21
C ASN A 61 -6.72 14.23 12.42
N ASN A 62 -5.49 14.69 12.70
CA ASN A 62 -4.90 15.83 12.00
C ASN A 62 -4.33 15.39 10.63
N PRO A 63 -4.84 15.92 9.50
CA PRO A 63 -4.36 15.56 8.17
C PRO A 63 -2.87 15.75 7.94
N TYR A 64 -2.25 16.76 8.58
CA TYR A 64 -0.82 17.02 8.45
C TYR A 64 0.02 15.92 9.11
N CYS A 65 -0.46 15.36 10.22
CA CYS A 65 0.20 14.27 10.92
C CYS A 65 -0.03 12.93 10.22
N LEU A 66 -1.27 12.68 9.76
CA LEU A 66 -1.67 11.43 9.13
C LEU A 66 -0.87 11.09 7.88
N LYS A 67 -0.45 12.11 7.11
CA LYS A 67 0.42 11.94 5.94
C LYS A 67 1.72 11.17 6.26
N CYS A 68 2.29 11.37 7.45
CA CYS A 68 3.59 10.82 7.82
C CYS A 68 3.51 9.67 8.83
N HIS A 69 2.38 9.49 9.50
CA HIS A 69 2.20 8.53 10.59
C HIS A 69 1.26 7.38 10.24
N THR A 70 0.85 7.26 8.98
CA THR A 70 0.02 6.16 8.48
C THR A 70 0.51 5.71 7.10
N THR A 71 -0.06 4.60 6.60
CA THR A 71 0.28 4.04 5.30
C THR A 71 -0.77 4.42 4.27
N GLY A 72 -0.36 5.08 3.18
CA GLY A 72 -1.23 5.42 2.06
C GLY A 72 -2.27 6.50 2.34
N TYR A 73 -2.06 7.41 3.29
CA TYR A 73 -3.03 8.48 3.55
C TYR A 73 -3.28 9.34 2.32
N ARG A 74 -4.56 9.49 1.93
CA ARG A 74 -5.02 10.15 0.69
C ARG A 74 -4.59 9.48 -0.61
N GLU A 75 -3.97 8.30 -0.54
CA GLU A 75 -3.79 7.45 -1.71
C GLU A 75 -5.06 6.60 -1.91
N PRO A 76 -5.38 6.22 -3.16
CA PRO A 76 -6.47 5.29 -3.42
C PRO A 76 -6.34 4.03 -2.56
N GLN A 77 -7.43 3.67 -1.88
CA GLN A 77 -7.52 2.48 -1.02
C GLN A 77 -6.51 2.44 0.15
N GLY A 78 -5.93 3.59 0.52
CA GLY A 78 -5.01 3.72 1.64
C GLY A 78 -5.70 4.13 2.96
N PHE A 79 -4.93 4.67 3.92
CA PHE A 79 -5.47 5.01 5.24
C PHE A 79 -6.59 6.06 5.16
N VAL A 80 -7.74 5.75 5.76
CA VAL A 80 -8.88 6.66 5.90
C VAL A 80 -9.03 7.14 7.33
N SER A 81 -9.14 6.21 8.29
CA SER A 81 -9.22 6.49 9.72
C SER A 81 -8.88 5.23 10.52
N GLU A 82 -8.66 5.40 11.82
CA GLU A 82 -8.42 4.28 12.73
C GLU A 82 -9.59 3.27 12.77
N ASN A 83 -10.81 3.72 12.50
CA ASN A 83 -12.02 2.89 12.51
C ASN A 83 -12.28 2.18 11.16
N ILE A 84 -11.89 2.79 10.04
CA ILE A 84 -12.19 2.26 8.69
C ILE A 84 -11.04 1.40 8.17
N THR A 85 -9.80 1.85 8.37
CA THR A 85 -8.59 1.16 7.91
C THR A 85 -7.58 0.97 9.06
N PRO A 86 -7.97 0.30 10.16
CA PRO A 86 -7.11 0.09 11.32
C PRO A 86 -5.78 -0.60 10.98
N GLN A 87 -5.77 -1.45 9.96
CA GLN A 87 -4.60 -2.17 9.51
C GLN A 87 -3.53 -1.28 8.88
N LEU A 88 -3.87 -0.05 8.46
CA LEU A 88 -2.95 0.90 7.81
C LEU A 88 -2.41 1.97 8.77
N ARG A 89 -2.63 1.77 10.08
CA ARG A 89 -1.99 2.57 11.13
C ARG A 89 -0.47 2.38 11.10
N GLY A 90 0.27 3.46 11.29
CA GLY A 90 1.73 3.46 11.29
C GLY A 90 2.32 3.49 9.87
N VAL A 91 3.63 3.68 9.80
CA VAL A 91 4.41 3.60 8.57
C VAL A 91 4.82 2.13 8.39
N GLN A 92 4.07 1.40 7.58
CA GLN A 92 4.23 -0.05 7.38
C GLN A 92 5.04 -0.37 6.13
N CYS A 93 5.21 -1.67 5.80
CA CYS A 93 5.90 -2.13 4.60
C CYS A 93 5.49 -1.35 3.34
N GLU A 94 4.19 -1.19 3.15
CA GLU A 94 3.60 -0.58 1.96
C GLU A 94 3.78 0.93 1.90
N ALA A 95 4.16 1.60 3.00
CA ALA A 95 4.52 3.02 2.97
C ALA A 95 5.83 3.26 2.20
N CYS A 96 6.73 2.28 2.19
CA CYS A 96 7.97 2.32 1.42
C CYS A 96 7.87 1.53 0.10
N HIS A 97 7.16 0.41 0.13
CA HIS A 97 7.12 -0.56 -0.98
C HIS A 97 5.91 -0.40 -1.91
N GLY A 98 4.95 0.45 -1.55
CA GLY A 98 3.69 0.63 -2.29
C GLY A 98 2.64 -0.46 -2.00
N PRO A 99 1.46 -0.37 -2.63
CA PRO A 99 0.36 -1.32 -2.44
C PRO A 99 0.76 -2.76 -2.79
N GLY A 100 0.55 -3.69 -1.86
CA GLY A 100 1.02 -5.07 -1.97
C GLY A 100 0.02 -6.07 -2.57
N SER A 101 -1.18 -5.65 -3.00
CA SER A 101 -2.23 -6.59 -3.43
C SER A 101 -1.79 -7.48 -4.60
N LYS A 102 -1.25 -6.88 -5.67
CA LYS A 102 -0.74 -7.62 -6.83
C LYS A 102 0.40 -8.57 -6.44
N HIS A 103 1.33 -8.13 -5.61
CA HIS A 103 2.44 -8.96 -5.12
C HIS A 103 1.95 -10.17 -4.33
N LYS A 104 0.99 -9.96 -3.42
CA LYS A 104 0.42 -11.04 -2.61
C LYS A 104 -0.22 -12.12 -3.48
N ASP A 105 -0.92 -11.72 -4.55
CA ASP A 105 -1.61 -12.64 -5.44
C ASP A 105 -0.67 -13.32 -6.44
N ASN A 106 0.42 -12.65 -6.83
CA ASN A 106 1.41 -13.14 -7.80
C ASN A 106 2.84 -12.91 -7.28
N PRO A 107 3.29 -13.62 -6.24
CA PRO A 107 4.56 -13.32 -5.56
C PRO A 107 5.82 -13.59 -6.41
N GLU A 108 5.70 -14.41 -7.46
CA GLU A 108 6.78 -14.78 -8.38
C GLU A 108 6.80 -13.90 -9.65
N ASP A 109 5.76 -13.11 -9.90
CA ASP A 109 5.69 -12.23 -11.05
C ASP A 109 6.54 -10.96 -10.82
N GLU A 110 7.52 -10.75 -11.68
CA GLU A 110 8.41 -9.58 -11.62
C GLU A 110 7.67 -8.24 -11.75
N HIS A 111 6.54 -8.24 -12.46
CA HIS A 111 5.68 -7.07 -12.64
C HIS A 111 4.80 -6.78 -11.42
N ALA A 112 4.56 -7.79 -10.59
CA ALA A 112 3.79 -7.68 -9.35
C ALA A 112 4.66 -7.31 -8.15
N LEU A 113 6.00 -7.36 -8.27
CA LEU A 113 6.90 -7.04 -7.15
C LEU A 113 6.76 -5.59 -6.69
N PRO A 114 6.92 -5.32 -5.37
CA PRO A 114 6.70 -3.99 -4.84
C PRO A 114 7.63 -2.94 -5.47
N ILE A 115 7.12 -1.70 -5.57
CA ILE A 115 7.76 -0.57 -6.25
C ILE A 115 9.14 -0.28 -5.66
N GLY A 116 9.36 -0.62 -4.38
CA GLY A 116 10.62 -0.46 -3.67
C GLY A 116 11.85 -1.03 -4.39
N ARG A 117 11.73 -1.98 -5.33
CA ARG A 117 12.90 -2.47 -6.10
C ARG A 117 13.33 -1.56 -7.26
N LYS A 118 12.47 -0.60 -7.67
CA LYS A 118 12.63 0.15 -8.92
C LYS A 118 12.72 1.67 -8.71
N ILE A 119 12.86 2.14 -7.47
CA ILE A 119 12.85 3.56 -7.13
C ILE A 119 14.06 3.96 -6.27
N ASP A 120 14.40 5.26 -6.32
CA ASP A 120 15.28 5.86 -5.34
C ASP A 120 14.53 6.02 -4.00
N TYR A 121 14.89 5.21 -3.01
CA TYR A 121 14.30 5.27 -1.67
C TYR A 121 14.45 6.62 -0.99
N GLN A 122 15.42 7.45 -1.37
CA GLN A 122 15.52 8.79 -0.81
C GLN A 122 14.23 9.58 -1.07
N THR A 123 13.63 9.42 -2.25
CA THR A 123 12.37 10.07 -2.63
C THR A 123 11.18 9.62 -1.78
N VAL A 124 11.21 8.40 -1.23
CA VAL A 124 10.21 7.89 -0.29
C VAL A 124 10.40 8.52 1.08
N CYS A 125 11.65 8.50 1.59
CA CYS A 125 11.97 9.01 2.92
C CYS A 125 11.59 10.49 3.06
N ILE A 126 11.90 11.31 2.06
CA ILE A 126 11.67 12.77 2.10
C ILE A 126 10.19 13.17 1.92
N LYS A 127 9.26 12.23 1.67
CA LYS A 127 7.82 12.52 1.73
C LYS A 127 7.38 12.99 3.12
N CYS A 128 8.10 12.51 4.14
CA CYS A 128 7.86 12.77 5.56
C CYS A 128 9.06 13.45 6.23
N HIS A 129 10.27 13.02 5.88
CA HIS A 129 11.49 13.57 6.44
C HIS A 129 11.99 14.78 5.64
N ASP A 130 11.44 15.95 5.96
CA ASP A 130 11.84 17.22 5.38
C ASP A 130 12.43 18.18 6.44
N ARG A 131 12.86 19.37 5.98
CA ARG A 131 13.46 20.39 6.85
C ARG A 131 12.47 21.04 7.82
N ASN A 132 11.18 20.95 7.56
CA ASN A 132 10.14 21.53 8.42
C ASN A 132 9.83 20.61 9.61
N TRP A 133 9.81 19.29 9.38
CA TRP A 133 9.45 18.31 10.40
C TRP A 133 10.66 17.64 11.06
N THR A 134 11.71 17.37 10.29
CA THR A 134 12.89 16.64 10.76
C THR A 134 14.18 17.28 10.21
N PRO A 135 14.55 18.50 10.66
CA PRO A 135 15.70 19.22 10.13
C PRO A 135 17.03 18.46 10.29
N GLU A 136 17.14 17.61 11.30
CA GLU A 136 18.33 16.80 11.59
C GLU A 136 18.35 15.45 10.84
N PHE A 137 17.37 15.18 9.97
CA PHE A 137 17.33 13.93 9.21
C PHE A 137 18.47 13.88 8.19
N ASN A 138 19.24 12.78 8.24
CA ASN A 138 20.29 12.49 7.27
C ASN A 138 20.01 11.13 6.62
N TYR A 139 19.57 11.14 5.37
CA TYR A 139 19.18 9.92 4.65
C TYR A 139 20.26 8.82 4.72
N LYS A 140 21.51 9.15 4.40
CA LYS A 140 22.61 8.18 4.37
C LYS A 140 22.83 7.52 5.74
N LYS A 141 22.76 8.30 6.83
CA LYS A 141 22.96 7.82 8.19
C LYS A 141 21.82 6.90 8.66
N TYR A 142 20.59 7.19 8.27
CA TYR A 142 19.41 6.46 8.76
C TYR A 142 18.99 5.29 7.87
N LEU A 143 19.39 5.28 6.59
CA LEU A 143 19.12 4.17 5.67
C LEU A 143 19.64 2.84 6.23
N ASP A 144 20.82 2.83 6.83
CA ASP A 144 21.43 1.62 7.41
C ASP A 144 20.63 1.01 8.56
N LYS A 145 19.74 1.78 9.20
CA LYS A 145 18.88 1.30 10.29
C LYS A 145 17.63 0.59 9.80
N ILE A 146 17.23 0.82 8.55
CA ILE A 146 15.98 0.28 7.98
C ILE A 146 16.21 -0.62 6.78
N LYS A 147 17.35 -0.49 6.09
CA LYS A 147 17.65 -1.30 4.91
C LYS A 147 17.55 -2.78 5.24
N HIS A 148 16.84 -3.51 4.39
CA HIS A 148 16.66 -4.95 4.48
C HIS A 148 16.62 -5.51 3.07
N THR A 149 17.14 -6.71 2.90
CA THR A 149 17.10 -7.47 1.66
C THR A 149 16.24 -8.68 1.89
N ILE A 150 15.21 -8.93 1.08
CA ILE A 150 14.43 -10.16 1.10
C ILE A 150 15.01 -11.09 0.03
N GLU A 151 15.63 -12.18 0.46
CA GLU A 151 16.11 -13.22 -0.46
C GLU A 151 14.91 -14.00 -1.03
N PRO A 152 14.86 -14.25 -2.36
CA PRO A 152 13.85 -15.12 -2.93
C PRO A 152 13.98 -16.53 -2.33
N LYS A 153 12.85 -17.19 -2.07
CA LYS A 153 12.87 -18.60 -1.66
C LYS A 153 13.57 -19.39 -2.76
N LYS A 154 14.68 -20.05 -2.41
CA LYS A 154 15.31 -21.05 -3.29
C LYS A 154 14.24 -22.09 -3.62
N GLU A 155 14.07 -22.38 -4.91
CA GLU A 155 13.24 -23.49 -5.36
C GLU A 155 13.61 -24.73 -4.56
N LYS A 156 12.63 -25.35 -3.91
CA LYS A 156 12.82 -26.70 -3.41
C LYS A 156 12.98 -27.55 -4.66
N GLY A 157 14.22 -27.88 -5.00
CA GLY A 157 14.53 -28.78 -6.10
C GLY A 157 13.61 -29.97 -6.00
N THR A 158 12.89 -30.25 -7.07
CA THR A 158 12.13 -31.48 -7.22
C THR A 158 13.11 -32.62 -6.99
N SER A 159 12.98 -33.31 -5.85
CA SER A 159 13.65 -34.59 -5.68
C SER A 159 13.22 -35.50 -6.83
N PRO A 160 14.16 -36.19 -7.50
CA PRO A 160 13.85 -37.10 -8.59
C PRO A 160 12.90 -38.22 -8.17
#